data_AF-C3JCN0-F1
#
_entry.id   AF-C3JCN0-F1
#
_cell.length_a   1.000
_cell.length_b   1.000
_cell.length_c   1.000
_cell.angle_alpha   90.00
_cell.angle_beta   90.00
_cell.angle_gamma   90.00
#
_symmetry.space_group_name_H-M   'P 1'
#
loop_
_entity.id
_entity.type
_entity.pdbx_description
1 polymer ?
#
loop_
_entity_poly.entity_id
_entity_poly.type
_entity_poly.pdbx_seq_one_letter_code
_entity_poly.pdbx_strand_id
1 'polypeptide(L)'
;MQTTMTSRLYSILLLLIFTLTAQAQEYHVETPGTLQDVIGPGAEELTHIRVTGTLNDRDIAFLHYLCWPGVPKPTGMKVEKFLKIMQEKEDDFKTNLRHLDLEEAHMVNDALPDYAFSGSYIKDYKLPKTLKKIGKNAFDYNVLLKELIIPESVEEIGRDLLTYSTEIEKVRLPDNLKILNKDLFAECCNLREVNIPSQLREMYGGVFHNCREISPSVAILPETVEILDGAAYYGIRAIEKVVIPKNVRVLRGAFNGMAGLRKATILTDKLTEIGDDAFYWCSALEEVNIPGKITRIGVGAFFWNLRLRKINIPSTVTRIEKHAFDSAPLDSIDIPAGVTFIGRNAFWNNSKLQKVYARPIIPPVTTEWTNGDGPYLPFHSCPMETAILYVPKGSADAYRTSMVFSEFKNIVELEAWQWPTSISTPTMPTDAYKVYGKAGTLHIETTGGAQGPVFVNVYSINGQVVWKGQVTNRMEVPLPQGFYVVRIGKRNYKVSLN
;
A
#
# COMPACT_ATOMS: atom_id res chain seq x y z
N MET A 1 -57.01 28.33 39.41
CA MET A 1 -56.67 28.75 38.03
C MET A 1 -55.51 29.76 37.94
N GLN A 2 -55.06 30.40 39.03
CA GLN A 2 -53.94 31.36 38.98
C GLN A 2 -52.53 30.74 39.08
N THR A 3 -52.39 29.54 39.64
CA THR A 3 -51.08 28.86 39.84
C THR A 3 -50.55 28.11 38.60
N THR A 4 -51.41 27.83 37.62
CA THR A 4 -51.03 27.14 36.37
C THR A 4 -50.58 28.10 35.26
N MET A 5 -50.91 29.39 35.35
CA MET A 5 -50.45 30.39 34.38
C MET A 5 -49.01 30.85 34.64
N THR A 6 -48.57 30.97 35.89
CA THR A 6 -47.20 31.38 36.24
C THR A 6 -46.15 30.33 35.85
N SER A 7 -46.47 29.03 35.95
CA SER A 7 -45.60 27.94 35.47
C SER A 7 -45.44 27.93 33.95
N ARG A 8 -46.52 28.14 33.18
CA ARG A 8 -46.42 28.22 31.71
C ARG A 8 -45.68 29.47 31.25
N LEU A 9 -45.86 30.61 31.91
CA LEU A 9 -45.07 31.82 31.63
C LEU A 9 -43.59 31.64 31.99
N TYR A 10 -43.24 30.93 33.07
CA TYR A 10 -41.84 30.60 33.40
C TYR A 10 -41.22 29.62 32.40
N SER A 11 -41.94 28.59 31.96
CA SER A 11 -41.44 27.65 30.94
C SER A 11 -41.34 28.28 29.56
N ILE A 12 -42.26 29.19 29.21
CA ILE A 12 -42.19 29.97 27.97
C ILE A 12 -41.11 31.04 28.06
N LEU A 13 -40.84 31.64 29.22
CA LEU A 13 -39.71 32.55 29.46
C LEU A 13 -38.36 31.81 29.44
N LEU A 14 -38.29 30.58 29.99
CA LEU A 14 -37.11 29.72 29.87
C LEU A 14 -36.91 29.29 28.41
N LEU A 15 -37.96 28.87 27.70
CA LEU A 15 -37.87 28.59 26.26
C LEU A 15 -37.52 29.83 25.44
N LEU A 16 -38.02 31.02 25.81
CA LEU A 16 -37.67 32.29 25.17
C LEU A 16 -36.20 32.67 25.44
N ILE A 17 -35.67 32.40 26.64
CA ILE A 17 -34.24 32.56 26.95
C ILE A 17 -33.39 31.51 26.20
N PHE A 18 -33.88 30.29 26.00
CA PHE A 18 -33.21 29.27 25.16
C PHE A 18 -33.30 29.56 23.65
N THR A 19 -34.31 30.32 23.20
CA THR A 19 -34.45 30.72 21.78
C THR A 19 -33.85 32.10 21.47
N LEU A 20 -33.57 32.92 22.48
CA LEU A 20 -32.72 34.10 22.33
C LEU A 20 -31.26 33.67 22.48
N THR A 21 -30.64 33.44 21.32
CA THR A 21 -29.23 33.11 21.05
C THR A 21 -28.87 31.63 21.13
N ALA A 22 -29.44 30.83 20.22
CA ALA A 22 -28.68 29.78 19.50
C ALA A 22 -27.59 30.40 18.59
N GLN A 23 -26.93 31.43 19.09
CA GLN A 23 -25.84 32.17 18.49
C GLN A 23 -24.68 31.86 19.42
N ALA A 24 -23.66 31.15 18.94
CA ALA A 24 -22.50 30.78 19.74
C ALA A 24 -22.00 32.02 20.49
N GLN A 25 -21.84 31.92 21.81
CA GLN A 25 -21.39 33.04 22.61
C GLN A 25 -19.96 33.39 22.17
N GLU A 26 -19.76 34.63 21.72
CA GLU A 26 -18.49 35.07 21.14
C GLU A 26 -17.59 35.66 22.21
N TYR A 27 -16.33 35.21 22.24
CA TYR A 27 -15.29 35.66 23.15
C TYR A 27 -14.06 36.08 22.35
N HIS A 28 -13.63 37.33 22.54
CA HIS A 28 -12.46 37.88 21.87
C HIS A 28 -11.25 37.87 22.80
N VAL A 29 -10.13 37.29 22.35
CA VAL A 29 -8.87 37.23 23.10
C VAL A 29 -7.90 38.26 22.54
N GLU A 30 -7.79 39.40 23.24
CA GLU A 30 -6.82 40.46 22.91
C GLU A 30 -5.39 40.05 23.30
N THR A 31 -5.23 39.46 24.49
CA THR A 31 -3.94 39.02 25.02
C THR A 31 -3.89 37.48 25.04
N PRO A 32 -2.99 36.84 24.29
CA PRO A 32 -2.90 35.38 24.29
C PRO A 32 -2.68 34.80 25.70
N GLY A 33 -3.40 33.74 26.04
CA GLY A 33 -3.35 33.05 27.32
C GLY A 33 -4.38 33.53 28.35
N THR A 34 -5.28 34.45 27.97
CA THR A 34 -6.30 35.03 28.86
C THR A 34 -7.72 34.54 28.56
N LEU A 35 -7.92 33.54 27.69
CA LEU A 35 -9.28 33.09 27.33
C LEU A 35 -10.11 32.68 28.57
N GLN A 36 -9.48 32.02 29.55
CA GLN A 36 -10.14 31.65 30.81
C GLN A 36 -10.67 32.88 31.56
N ASP A 37 -9.89 33.96 31.60
CA ASP A 37 -10.27 35.20 32.26
C ASP A 37 -11.35 35.95 31.47
N VAL A 38 -11.30 35.88 30.13
CA VAL A 38 -12.29 36.46 29.21
C VAL A 38 -13.66 35.78 29.34
N ILE A 39 -13.70 34.44 29.48
CA ILE A 39 -14.95 33.70 29.69
C ILE A 39 -15.47 33.89 31.12
N GLY A 40 -14.59 33.80 32.11
CA GLY A 40 -14.93 33.96 33.51
C GLY A 40 -15.70 32.77 34.13
N PRO A 41 -16.33 32.98 35.30
CA PRO A 41 -17.10 31.95 35.99
C PRO A 41 -18.26 31.40 35.15
N GLY A 42 -18.56 30.11 35.27
CA GLY A 42 -19.62 29.44 34.50
C GLY A 42 -19.17 28.83 33.18
N ALA A 43 -17.87 28.89 32.84
CA ALA A 43 -17.33 28.30 31.61
C ALA A 43 -17.69 26.82 31.39
N GLU A 44 -17.84 26.03 32.46
CA GLU A 44 -18.18 24.60 32.37
C GLU A 44 -19.64 24.35 31.94
N GLU A 45 -20.51 25.37 32.00
CA GLU A 45 -21.91 25.31 31.55
C GLU A 45 -22.06 25.60 30.04
N LEU A 46 -21.01 26.11 29.39
CA LEU A 46 -21.03 26.45 27.97
C LEU A 46 -21.14 25.20 27.11
N THR A 47 -22.05 25.24 26.13
CA THR A 47 -22.24 24.15 25.15
C THR A 47 -21.71 24.49 23.77
N HIS A 48 -21.74 25.78 23.40
CA HIS A 48 -21.33 26.32 22.11
C HIS A 48 -20.60 27.65 22.34
N ILE A 49 -19.39 27.79 21.80
CA ILE A 49 -18.65 29.06 21.86
C ILE A 49 -18.03 29.39 20.51
N ARG A 50 -17.86 30.68 20.27
CA ARG A 50 -17.01 31.22 19.21
C ARG A 50 -15.87 32.00 19.84
N VAL A 51 -14.64 31.71 19.44
CA VAL A 51 -13.47 32.44 19.93
C VAL A 51 -12.79 33.15 18.78
N THR A 52 -12.49 34.43 18.97
CA THR A 52 -11.77 35.28 18.01
C THR A 52 -10.54 35.90 18.68
N GLY A 53 -9.67 36.55 17.90
CA GLY A 53 -8.43 37.13 18.43
C GLY A 53 -7.27 36.15 18.39
N THR A 54 -6.28 36.31 19.27
CA THR A 54 -5.03 35.54 19.22
C THR A 54 -4.94 34.56 20.40
N LEU A 55 -4.73 33.29 20.11
CA LEU A 55 -4.67 32.19 21.08
C LEU A 55 -3.28 31.59 21.16
N ASN A 56 -2.86 31.20 22.36
CA ASN A 56 -1.67 30.37 22.58
C ASN A 56 -2.03 29.03 23.21
N ASP A 57 -1.01 28.20 23.49
CA ASP A 57 -1.18 26.86 24.04
C ASP A 57 -1.93 26.84 25.39
N ARG A 58 -1.88 27.92 26.18
CA ARG A 58 -2.63 28.02 27.44
C ARG A 58 -4.13 28.17 27.18
N ASP A 59 -4.51 28.93 26.17
CA ASP A 59 -5.92 29.05 25.77
C ASP A 59 -6.45 27.72 25.23
N ILE A 60 -5.66 27.02 24.41
CA ILE A 60 -6.01 25.68 23.90
C ILE A 60 -6.14 24.67 25.04
N ALA A 61 -5.23 24.68 26.01
CA ALA A 61 -5.32 23.80 27.18
C ALA A 61 -6.59 24.07 28.02
N PHE A 62 -7.00 25.33 28.12
CA PHE A 62 -8.27 25.68 28.76
C PHE A 62 -9.48 25.20 27.96
N LEU A 63 -9.49 25.37 26.63
CA LEU A 63 -10.54 24.81 25.77
C LEU A 63 -10.59 23.27 25.85
N HIS A 64 -9.43 22.63 25.88
CA HIS A 64 -9.32 21.18 26.05
C HIS A 64 -9.99 20.73 27.36
N TYR A 65 -9.68 21.42 28.46
CA TYR A 65 -10.34 21.18 29.75
C TYR A 65 -11.87 21.28 29.66
N LEU A 66 -12.40 22.28 28.96
CA LEU A 66 -13.85 22.47 28.78
C LEU A 66 -14.53 21.41 27.91
N CYS A 67 -13.78 20.58 27.19
CA CYS A 67 -14.34 19.54 26.32
C CYS A 67 -13.94 18.12 26.74
N TRP A 68 -13.25 17.99 27.87
CA TRP A 68 -12.82 16.71 28.44
C TRP A 68 -13.68 16.33 29.67
N PRO A 69 -13.97 15.04 29.92
CA PRO A 69 -14.69 14.61 31.10
C PRO A 69 -13.90 15.01 32.35
N GLY A 70 -14.53 15.73 33.27
CA GLY A 70 -13.91 16.16 34.53
C GLY A 70 -13.54 15.03 35.51
N VAL A 71 -13.70 13.77 35.12
CA VAL A 71 -13.34 12.59 35.91
C VAL A 71 -11.96 12.10 35.46
N PRO A 72 -10.98 11.93 36.37
CA PRO A 72 -9.67 11.44 35.98
C PRO A 72 -9.73 9.96 35.57
N LYS A 73 -9.02 9.62 34.50
CA LYS A 73 -8.86 8.23 34.06
C LYS A 73 -8.21 7.38 35.17
N PRO A 74 -8.81 6.24 35.58
CA PRO A 74 -8.20 5.35 36.55
C PRO A 74 -6.81 4.85 36.13
N THR A 75 -5.91 4.70 37.11
CA THR A 75 -4.56 4.14 36.91
C THR A 75 -4.67 2.73 36.35
N GLY A 76 -3.87 2.41 35.31
CA GLY A 76 -3.87 1.10 34.65
C GLY A 76 -5.02 0.83 33.67
N MET A 77 -6.05 1.69 33.60
CA MET A 77 -7.10 1.58 32.60
C MET A 77 -6.63 2.12 31.24
N LYS A 78 -6.87 1.37 30.15
CA LYS A 78 -6.67 1.85 28.77
C LYS A 78 -7.55 3.07 28.49
N VAL A 79 -7.00 4.06 27.80
CA VAL A 79 -7.71 5.32 27.44
C VAL A 79 -9.00 5.02 26.68
N GLU A 80 -8.96 4.14 25.68
CA GLU A 80 -10.12 3.69 24.90
C GLU A 80 -11.27 3.21 25.79
N LYS A 81 -10.96 2.33 26.76
CA LYS A 81 -11.96 1.77 27.67
C LYS A 81 -12.55 2.84 28.57
N PHE A 82 -11.70 3.76 29.04
CA PHE A 82 -12.16 4.87 29.88
C PHE A 82 -13.09 5.81 29.10
N LEU A 83 -12.68 6.26 27.92
CA LEU A 83 -13.47 7.18 27.11
C LEU A 83 -14.78 6.56 26.66
N LYS A 84 -14.81 5.26 26.35
CA LYS A 84 -16.08 4.56 26.06
C LYS A 84 -17.03 4.53 27.26
N ILE A 85 -16.52 4.21 28.46
CA ILE A 85 -17.33 4.24 29.70
C ILE A 85 -17.88 5.64 29.95
N MET A 86 -17.04 6.65 29.73
CA MET A 86 -17.42 8.04 29.89
C MET A 86 -18.47 8.45 28.85
N GLN A 87 -18.32 8.08 27.58
CA GLN A 87 -19.31 8.31 26.51
C GLN A 87 -20.70 7.74 26.84
N GLU A 88 -20.77 6.53 27.41
CA GLU A 88 -22.05 5.91 27.82
C GLU A 88 -22.71 6.64 29.01
N LYS A 89 -21.98 7.53 29.68
CA LYS A 89 -22.41 8.34 30.82
C LYS A 89 -22.40 9.84 30.47
N GLU A 90 -22.90 10.20 29.29
CA GLU A 90 -22.85 11.59 28.78
C GLU A 90 -23.42 12.62 29.79
N ASP A 91 -24.40 12.22 30.60
CA ASP A 91 -25.01 13.06 31.65
C ASP A 91 -24.08 13.35 32.85
N ASP A 92 -23.01 12.58 33.05
CA ASP A 92 -22.06 12.72 34.16
C ASP A 92 -20.86 13.63 33.81
N PHE A 93 -20.85 14.25 32.63
CA PHE A 93 -19.76 15.14 32.23
C PHE A 93 -19.79 16.47 32.99
N LYS A 94 -18.68 16.76 33.66
CA LYS A 94 -18.49 18.05 34.35
C LYS A 94 -18.55 19.25 33.39
N THR A 95 -18.19 19.05 32.12
CA THR A 95 -18.09 20.11 31.11
C THR A 95 -18.99 19.82 29.89
N ASN A 96 -19.66 20.87 29.41
CA ASN A 96 -20.73 20.73 28.41
C ASN A 96 -20.35 21.18 27.00
N LEU A 97 -19.11 21.61 26.75
CA LEU A 97 -18.74 22.17 25.45
C LEU A 97 -18.77 21.06 24.39
N ARG A 98 -19.59 21.24 23.34
CA ARG A 98 -19.74 20.31 22.22
C ARG A 98 -19.50 20.95 20.87
N HIS A 99 -19.49 22.28 20.78
CA HIS A 99 -19.38 23.00 19.52
C HIS A 99 -18.36 24.13 19.68
N LEU A 100 -17.32 24.12 18.85
CA LEU A 100 -16.19 25.03 18.98
C LEU A 100 -15.89 25.72 17.65
N ASP A 101 -16.20 27.01 17.58
CA ASP A 101 -15.90 27.86 16.43
C ASP A 101 -14.64 28.71 16.71
N LEU A 102 -13.52 28.37 16.06
CA LEU A 102 -12.24 29.08 16.11
C LEU A 102 -11.89 29.69 14.73
N GLU A 103 -12.84 29.78 13.81
CA GLU A 103 -12.56 30.11 12.39
C GLU A 103 -11.81 31.44 12.23
N GLU A 104 -12.15 32.43 13.07
CA GLU A 104 -11.58 33.78 13.10
C GLU A 104 -10.53 33.98 14.22
N ALA A 105 -10.16 32.91 14.92
CA ALA A 105 -9.02 32.94 15.83
C ALA A 105 -7.70 32.84 15.05
N HIS A 106 -6.61 33.26 15.68
CA HIS A 106 -5.24 33.15 15.17
C HIS A 106 -4.37 32.49 16.22
N MET A 107 -3.59 31.48 15.84
CA MET A 107 -2.66 30.83 16.77
C MET A 107 -1.34 31.63 16.80
N VAL A 108 -0.76 31.91 17.98
CA VAL A 108 0.52 32.63 18.12
C VAL A 108 1.64 32.01 17.26
N ASN A 109 1.63 30.70 17.08
CA ASN A 109 2.63 29.95 16.30
C ASN A 109 2.07 29.41 14.97
N ASP A 110 0.91 29.91 14.51
CA ASP A 110 0.14 29.36 13.40
C ASP A 110 -0.09 27.83 13.52
N ALA A 111 -0.10 27.31 14.74
CA ALA A 111 -0.09 25.88 15.02
C ALA A 111 -1.04 25.52 16.16
N LEU A 112 -1.76 24.40 16.01
CA LEU A 112 -2.37 23.71 17.14
C LEU A 112 -1.30 22.85 17.81
N PRO A 113 -1.18 22.89 19.16
CA PRO A 113 -0.19 22.11 19.87
C PRO A 113 -0.48 20.60 19.80
N ASP A 114 0.51 19.81 20.19
CA ASP A 114 0.32 18.37 20.40
C ASP A 114 -0.81 18.13 21.40
N TYR A 115 -1.64 17.11 21.15
CA TYR A 115 -2.78 16.74 22.01
C TYR A 115 -3.85 17.83 22.22
N ALA A 116 -3.88 18.88 21.38
CA ALA A 116 -4.76 20.05 21.53
C ALA A 116 -6.21 19.72 21.94
N PHE A 117 -6.80 18.70 21.34
CA PHE A 117 -8.15 18.20 21.59
C PHE A 117 -8.17 16.67 21.67
N SER A 118 -7.16 16.08 22.29
CA SER A 118 -7.10 14.63 22.53
C SER A 118 -8.23 14.17 23.46
N GLY A 119 -9.00 13.16 23.07
CA GLY A 119 -10.06 12.58 23.89
C GLY A 119 -11.24 13.51 24.14
N SER A 120 -11.42 14.55 23.31
CA SER A 120 -12.49 15.52 23.48
C SER A 120 -13.86 14.99 23.06
N TYR A 121 -14.88 15.65 23.60
CA TYR A 121 -16.30 15.37 23.36
C TYR A 121 -16.92 16.40 22.42
N ILE A 122 -16.12 17.09 21.60
CA ILE A 122 -16.63 18.02 20.59
C ILE A 122 -17.30 17.25 19.46
N LYS A 123 -18.45 17.76 19.01
CA LYS A 123 -19.26 17.25 17.89
C LYS A 123 -18.90 17.93 16.58
N ASP A 124 -18.50 19.21 16.63
CA ASP A 124 -17.98 19.95 15.48
C ASP A 124 -16.96 21.03 15.86
N TYR A 125 -15.98 21.18 14.96
CA TYR A 125 -14.97 22.21 14.98
C TYR A 125 -15.09 23.10 13.75
N LYS A 126 -14.89 24.40 13.93
CA LYS A 126 -14.33 25.24 12.87
C LYS A 126 -12.92 25.66 13.27
N LEU A 127 -11.92 25.12 12.58
CA LEU A 127 -10.53 25.41 12.88
C LEU A 127 -10.12 26.79 12.34
N PRO A 128 -9.10 27.44 12.94
CA PRO A 128 -8.58 28.72 12.45
C PRO A 128 -8.21 28.68 10.97
N LYS A 129 -8.77 29.59 10.16
CA LYS A 129 -8.50 29.64 8.70
C LYS A 129 -7.05 29.99 8.35
N THR A 130 -6.28 30.49 9.31
CA THR A 130 -4.86 30.86 9.15
C THR A 130 -3.91 29.75 9.56
N LEU A 131 -4.42 28.65 10.12
CA LEU A 131 -3.63 27.57 10.70
C LEU A 131 -2.66 26.99 9.67
N LYS A 132 -1.37 26.91 10.03
CA LYS A 132 -0.33 26.31 9.20
C LYS A 132 0.04 24.90 9.63
N LYS A 133 -0.07 24.59 10.92
CA LYS A 133 0.34 23.29 11.46
C LYS A 133 -0.65 22.72 12.46
N ILE A 134 -0.72 21.39 12.51
CA ILE A 134 -1.45 20.65 13.52
C ILE A 134 -0.47 19.68 14.20
N GLY A 135 -0.36 19.76 15.52
CA GLY A 135 0.51 18.89 16.33
C GLY A 135 0.10 17.42 16.28
N LYS A 136 0.96 16.55 16.83
CA LYS A 136 0.67 15.11 16.92
C LYS A 136 -0.47 14.85 17.89
N ASN A 137 -1.26 13.81 17.64
CA ASN A 137 -2.38 13.42 18.51
C ASN A 137 -3.41 14.55 18.76
N ALA A 138 -3.46 15.58 17.91
CA ALA A 138 -4.25 16.79 18.19
C ALA A 138 -5.75 16.49 18.33
N PHE A 139 -6.27 15.44 17.71
CA PHE A 139 -7.67 15.03 17.79
C PHE A 139 -7.82 13.51 18.04
N ASP A 140 -6.81 12.83 18.59
CA ASP A 140 -6.94 11.39 18.85
C ASP A 140 -8.04 11.11 19.87
N TYR A 141 -8.61 9.91 19.84
CA TYR A 141 -9.73 9.49 20.70
C TYR A 141 -10.94 10.43 20.74
N ASN A 142 -11.24 11.16 19.65
CA ASN A 142 -12.47 11.95 19.59
C ASN A 142 -13.68 11.03 19.46
N VAL A 143 -14.47 10.94 20.53
CA VAL A 143 -15.55 9.95 20.64
C VAL A 143 -16.92 10.42 20.16
N LEU A 144 -17.07 11.72 19.85
CA LEU A 144 -18.34 12.28 19.35
C LEU A 144 -18.22 12.98 17.99
N LEU A 145 -16.99 13.23 17.52
CA LEU A 145 -16.73 13.96 16.28
C LEU A 145 -17.11 13.11 15.06
N LYS A 146 -17.97 13.64 14.19
CA LYS A 146 -18.42 12.95 12.97
C LYS A 146 -17.76 13.44 11.69
N GLU A 147 -17.43 14.73 11.64
CA GLU A 147 -16.77 15.35 10.50
C GLU A 147 -15.66 16.29 10.97
N LEU A 148 -14.52 16.26 10.28
CA LEU A 148 -13.43 17.20 10.50
C LEU A 148 -12.98 17.82 9.17
N ILE A 149 -13.05 19.15 9.08
CA ILE A 149 -12.55 19.90 7.94
C ILE A 149 -11.24 20.57 8.36
N ILE A 150 -10.13 20.17 7.75
CA ILE A 150 -8.83 20.79 7.94
C ILE A 150 -8.70 21.98 6.98
N PRO A 151 -8.36 23.19 7.45
CA PRO A 151 -8.23 24.37 6.60
C PRO A 151 -7.18 24.22 5.49
N GLU A 152 -7.45 24.76 4.30
CA GLU A 152 -6.53 24.74 3.13
C GLU A 152 -5.18 25.46 3.39
N SER A 153 -5.10 26.27 4.45
CA SER A 153 -3.87 26.92 4.88
C SER A 153 -2.88 25.97 5.54
N VAL A 154 -3.34 24.80 6.03
CA VAL A 154 -2.52 23.85 6.77
C VAL A 154 -1.53 23.17 5.83
N GLU A 155 -0.26 23.20 6.20
CA GLU A 155 0.86 22.67 5.42
C GLU A 155 1.48 21.42 6.07
N GLU A 156 1.27 21.22 7.37
CA GLU A 156 1.85 20.13 8.15
C GLU A 156 0.85 19.58 9.17
N ILE A 157 0.72 18.25 9.22
CA ILE A 157 -0.10 17.54 10.20
C ILE A 157 0.77 16.49 10.87
N GLY A 158 0.86 16.52 12.19
CA GLY A 158 1.58 15.54 12.99
C GLY A 158 1.00 14.13 12.88
N ARG A 159 1.73 13.14 13.38
CA ARG A 159 1.25 11.75 13.45
C ARG A 159 0.03 11.59 14.35
N ASP A 160 -0.67 10.46 14.21
CA ASP A 160 -1.76 10.05 15.10
C ASP A 160 -2.92 11.06 15.20
N LEU A 161 -3.22 11.81 14.14
CA LEU A 161 -4.15 12.95 14.17
C LEU A 161 -5.50 12.61 14.83
N LEU A 162 -6.13 11.52 14.40
CA LEU A 162 -7.47 11.08 14.80
C LEU A 162 -7.49 9.64 15.32
N THR A 163 -6.34 9.06 15.70
CA THR A 163 -6.23 7.66 16.13
C THR A 163 -7.30 7.28 17.16
N TYR A 164 -8.02 6.17 16.98
CA TYR A 164 -9.15 5.72 17.83
C TYR A 164 -10.37 6.67 17.92
N SER A 165 -10.55 7.61 16.98
CA SER A 165 -11.78 8.41 16.89
C SER A 165 -12.87 7.60 16.17
N THR A 166 -13.58 6.74 16.88
CA THR A 166 -14.40 5.70 16.23
C THR A 166 -15.68 6.22 15.57
N GLU A 167 -16.16 7.41 15.94
CA GLU A 167 -17.39 8.01 15.40
C GLU A 167 -17.16 8.90 14.17
N ILE A 168 -15.89 9.16 13.79
CA ILE A 168 -15.59 9.98 12.62
C ILE A 168 -16.04 9.27 11.35
N GLU A 169 -16.87 9.94 10.54
CA GLU A 169 -17.38 9.42 9.28
C GLU A 169 -16.70 10.09 8.07
N LYS A 170 -16.27 11.35 8.23
CA LYS A 170 -15.72 12.17 7.15
C LYS A 170 -14.56 13.05 7.61
N VAL A 171 -13.50 13.12 6.79
CA VAL A 171 -12.41 14.08 6.97
C VAL A 171 -12.10 14.75 5.64
N ARG A 172 -11.98 16.07 5.64
CA ARG A 172 -11.44 16.83 4.52
C ARG A 172 -10.03 17.31 4.84
N LEU A 173 -9.05 16.79 4.10
CA LEU A 173 -7.65 17.23 4.13
C LEU A 173 -7.42 18.38 3.14
N PRO A 174 -6.42 19.23 3.37
CA PRO A 174 -6.13 20.34 2.47
C PRO A 174 -5.33 19.86 1.25
N ASP A 175 -5.59 20.42 0.07
CA ASP A 175 -5.08 19.90 -1.20
C ASP A 175 -3.57 20.12 -1.41
N ASN A 176 -3.00 21.08 -0.68
CA ASN A 176 -1.57 21.43 -0.66
C ASN A 176 -0.72 20.49 0.22
N LEU A 177 -1.33 19.59 0.99
CA LEU A 177 -0.61 18.71 1.91
C LEU A 177 0.30 17.74 1.15
N LYS A 178 1.58 17.69 1.56
CA LYS A 178 2.60 16.88 0.89
C LYS A 178 2.85 15.54 1.57
N ILE A 179 2.49 15.39 2.84
CA ILE A 179 2.85 14.21 3.65
C ILE A 179 1.61 13.74 4.42
N LEU A 180 1.30 12.45 4.30
CA LEU A 180 0.42 11.75 5.23
C LEU A 180 1.27 10.96 6.22
N ASN A 181 1.35 11.50 7.43
CA ASN A 181 2.17 10.95 8.51
C ASN A 181 1.62 9.65 9.08
N LYS A 182 2.42 9.03 9.96
CA LYS A 182 2.08 7.75 10.57
C LYS A 182 0.75 7.82 11.34
N ASP A 183 -0.08 6.79 11.18
CA ASP A 183 -1.29 6.49 11.96
C ASP A 183 -2.36 7.61 11.98
N LEU A 184 -2.40 8.52 10.99
CA LEU A 184 -3.31 9.68 10.98
C LEU A 184 -4.77 9.35 11.32
N PHE A 185 -5.31 8.24 10.79
CA PHE A 185 -6.68 7.80 11.00
C PHE A 185 -6.76 6.36 11.55
N ALA A 186 -5.71 5.88 12.22
CA ALA A 186 -5.68 4.52 12.73
C ALA A 186 -6.90 4.24 13.63
N GLU A 187 -7.56 3.09 13.45
CA GLU A 187 -8.71 2.64 14.22
C GLU A 187 -9.98 3.52 14.09
N CYS A 188 -10.03 4.44 13.12
CA CYS A 188 -11.24 5.18 12.74
C CYS A 188 -12.22 4.26 11.99
N CYS A 189 -12.87 3.35 12.72
CA CYS A 189 -13.60 2.22 12.13
C CYS A 189 -14.80 2.64 11.26
N ASN A 190 -15.44 3.77 11.55
CA ASN A 190 -16.59 4.31 10.80
C ASN A 190 -16.21 5.33 9.71
N LEU A 191 -14.92 5.62 9.51
CA LEU A 191 -14.47 6.61 8.54
C LEU A 191 -14.73 6.12 7.13
N ARG A 192 -15.53 6.88 6.36
CA ARG A 192 -15.99 6.54 5.01
C ARG A 192 -15.37 7.42 3.95
N GLU A 193 -15.27 8.72 4.21
CA GLU A 193 -14.86 9.72 3.23
C GLU A 193 -13.60 10.47 3.68
N VAL A 194 -12.52 10.33 2.89
CA VAL A 194 -11.30 11.14 2.99
C VAL A 194 -10.81 11.46 1.58
N ASN A 195 -10.49 12.72 1.31
CA ASN A 195 -9.81 13.11 0.09
C ASN A 195 -8.29 12.88 0.21
N ILE A 196 -7.69 12.31 -0.84
CA ILE A 196 -6.23 12.24 -0.96
C ILE A 196 -5.74 13.58 -1.54
N PRO A 197 -4.84 14.31 -0.85
CA PRO A 197 -4.35 15.60 -1.32
C PRO A 197 -3.70 15.54 -2.70
N SER A 198 -4.01 16.49 -3.59
CA SER A 198 -3.48 16.50 -4.96
C SER A 198 -1.95 16.67 -5.05
N GLN A 199 -1.34 17.28 -4.03
CA GLN A 199 0.11 17.52 -3.94
C GLN A 199 0.86 16.47 -3.11
N LEU A 200 0.20 15.36 -2.72
CA LEU A 200 0.78 14.32 -1.88
C LEU A 200 2.08 13.77 -2.49
N ARG A 201 3.15 13.74 -1.70
CA ARG A 201 4.48 13.20 -2.04
C ARG A 201 4.78 11.93 -1.26
N GLU A 202 4.40 11.86 0.01
CA GLU A 202 4.82 10.80 0.92
C GLU A 202 3.66 10.29 1.77
N MET A 203 3.53 8.97 1.86
CA MET A 203 2.54 8.30 2.70
C MET A 203 3.21 7.24 3.57
N TYR A 204 2.99 7.35 4.88
CA TYR A 204 3.67 6.55 5.88
C TYR A 204 2.77 5.48 6.54
N GLY A 205 3.38 4.72 7.45
CA GLY A 205 2.79 3.66 8.29
C GLY A 205 1.38 3.93 8.77
N GLY A 206 0.44 3.02 8.53
CA GLY A 206 -0.84 2.94 9.25
C GLY A 206 -1.80 4.12 9.09
N VAL A 207 -1.61 5.00 8.09
CA VAL A 207 -2.50 6.16 7.83
C VAL A 207 -3.99 5.79 7.93
N PHE A 208 -4.40 4.65 7.37
CA PHE A 208 -5.76 4.12 7.42
C PHE A 208 -5.85 2.75 8.11
N HIS A 209 -4.97 2.49 9.09
CA HIS A 209 -4.96 1.21 9.82
C HIS A 209 -6.34 0.90 10.40
N ASN A 210 -6.90 -0.27 10.08
CA ASN A 210 -8.22 -0.72 10.54
C ASN A 210 -9.39 0.26 10.29
N CYS A 211 -9.30 1.14 9.28
CA CYS A 211 -10.45 1.92 8.79
C CYS A 211 -11.37 1.00 7.96
N ARG A 212 -12.28 0.28 8.62
CA ARG A 212 -13.01 -0.85 7.99
C ARG A 212 -14.06 -0.41 6.96
N GLU A 213 -14.64 0.78 7.15
CA GLU A 213 -15.69 1.35 6.28
C GLU A 213 -15.15 2.32 5.22
N ILE A 214 -13.82 2.48 5.11
CA ILE A 214 -13.22 3.49 4.23
C ILE A 214 -13.50 3.19 2.76
N SER A 215 -13.90 4.23 2.02
CA SER A 215 -14.07 4.16 0.58
C SER A 215 -12.76 3.73 -0.11
N PRO A 216 -12.79 2.80 -1.08
CA PRO A 216 -11.61 2.43 -1.87
C PRO A 216 -10.93 3.58 -2.62
N SER A 217 -11.59 4.74 -2.73
CA SER A 217 -11.01 5.95 -3.35
C SER A 217 -9.71 6.41 -2.69
N VAL A 218 -9.47 6.08 -1.41
CA VAL A 218 -8.20 6.42 -0.74
C VAL A 218 -6.98 5.72 -1.36
N ALA A 219 -7.18 4.64 -2.13
CA ALA A 219 -6.12 3.97 -2.86
C ALA A 219 -5.81 4.59 -4.23
N ILE A 220 -6.57 5.62 -4.66
CA ILE A 220 -6.33 6.35 -5.90
C ILE A 220 -5.31 7.44 -5.61
N LEU A 221 -4.04 7.13 -5.86
CA LEU A 221 -2.91 8.01 -5.57
C LEU A 221 -2.61 8.97 -6.72
N PRO A 222 -2.29 10.25 -6.44
CA PRO A 222 -1.85 11.19 -7.46
C PRO A 222 -0.46 10.79 -7.99
N GLU A 223 -0.14 11.21 -9.22
CA GLU A 223 1.18 10.93 -9.80
C GLU A 223 2.34 11.64 -9.09
N THR A 224 2.05 12.58 -8.19
CA THR A 224 3.05 13.27 -7.37
C THR A 224 3.69 12.37 -6.31
N VAL A 225 3.09 11.23 -5.96
CA VAL A 225 3.58 10.34 -4.90
C VAL A 225 4.94 9.74 -5.26
N GLU A 226 5.88 9.84 -4.32
CA GLU A 226 7.26 9.38 -4.42
C GLU A 226 7.59 8.29 -3.40
N ILE A 227 7.00 8.34 -2.20
CA ILE A 227 7.26 7.42 -1.10
C ILE A 227 5.97 6.78 -0.62
N LEU A 228 5.96 5.44 -0.61
CA LEU A 228 4.96 4.61 0.06
C LEU A 228 5.69 3.69 1.04
N ASP A 229 5.60 4.00 2.34
CA ASP A 229 6.40 3.34 3.37
C ASP A 229 5.63 3.01 4.66
N GLY A 230 5.42 1.72 4.90
CA GLY A 230 4.79 1.19 6.10
C GLY A 230 3.28 1.07 5.95
N ALA A 231 2.76 -0.13 6.21
CA ALA A 231 1.39 -0.64 6.16
C ALA A 231 0.22 0.39 6.20
N ALA A 232 0.10 1.26 5.19
CA ALA A 232 -0.80 2.40 5.20
C ALA A 232 -2.27 1.98 5.21
N TYR A 233 -2.56 0.80 4.65
CA TYR A 233 -3.89 0.26 4.44
C TYR A 233 -4.16 -1.03 5.24
N TYR A 234 -3.38 -1.29 6.30
CA TYR A 234 -3.50 -2.54 7.06
C TYR A 234 -4.93 -2.75 7.59
N GLY A 235 -5.46 -3.96 7.41
CA GLY A 235 -6.80 -4.32 7.87
C GLY A 235 -7.95 -3.87 6.94
N ILE A 236 -7.66 -3.10 5.88
CA ILE A 236 -8.67 -2.72 4.89
C ILE A 236 -8.93 -3.89 3.94
N ARG A 237 -10.21 -4.29 3.82
CA ARG A 237 -10.66 -5.37 2.94
C ARG A 237 -11.38 -4.90 1.69
N ALA A 238 -11.84 -3.66 1.66
CA ALA A 238 -12.63 -3.10 0.56
C ALA A 238 -11.79 -2.78 -0.70
N ILE A 239 -10.47 -2.61 -0.56
CA ILE A 239 -9.57 -2.28 -1.68
C ILE A 239 -9.08 -3.57 -2.34
N GLU A 240 -9.63 -3.89 -3.52
CA GLU A 240 -9.23 -5.08 -4.28
C GLU A 240 -8.09 -4.84 -5.26
N LYS A 241 -7.85 -3.59 -5.65
CA LYS A 241 -6.86 -3.23 -6.68
C LYS A 241 -6.14 -1.95 -6.30
N VAL A 242 -4.82 -1.94 -6.52
CA VAL A 242 -3.99 -0.74 -6.37
C VAL A 242 -3.16 -0.48 -7.61
N VAL A 243 -2.92 0.79 -7.89
CA VAL A 243 -2.01 1.26 -8.94
C VAL A 243 -0.94 2.13 -8.28
N ILE A 244 0.32 1.69 -8.38
CA ILE A 244 1.48 2.42 -7.85
C ILE A 244 1.92 3.41 -8.94
N PRO A 245 1.84 4.75 -8.71
CA PRO A 245 2.11 5.75 -9.73
C PRO A 245 3.56 5.81 -10.21
N LYS A 246 3.78 6.49 -11.35
CA LYS A 246 5.08 6.52 -12.06
C LYS A 246 6.25 7.16 -11.29
N ASN A 247 5.97 8.01 -10.30
CA ASN A 247 7.01 8.73 -9.56
C ASN A 247 7.48 8.02 -8.28
N VAL A 248 6.83 6.91 -7.91
CA VAL A 248 7.19 6.16 -6.70
C VAL A 248 8.60 5.61 -6.82
N ARG A 249 9.47 6.00 -5.89
CA ARG A 249 10.87 5.56 -5.76
C ARG A 249 11.13 4.73 -4.51
N VAL A 250 10.19 4.71 -3.55
CA VAL A 250 10.22 3.85 -2.37
C VAL A 250 8.89 3.13 -2.26
N LEU A 251 8.94 1.79 -2.19
CA LEU A 251 7.79 0.91 -1.95
C LEU A 251 8.19 -0.13 -0.91
N ARG A 252 7.88 0.12 0.37
CA ARG A 252 8.22 -0.76 1.50
C ARG A 252 7.03 -0.88 2.43
N GLY A 253 6.62 -2.10 2.78
CA GLY A 253 5.50 -2.36 3.69
C GLY A 253 4.13 -1.80 3.28
N ALA A 254 4.02 -1.07 2.18
CA ALA A 254 2.92 -0.15 1.89
C ALA A 254 1.54 -0.83 1.86
N PHE A 255 1.48 -2.06 1.36
CA PHE A 255 0.27 -2.84 1.22
C PHE A 255 0.21 -4.03 2.18
N ASN A 256 1.04 -4.05 3.22
CA ASN A 256 1.03 -5.11 4.24
C ASN A 256 -0.38 -5.26 4.86
N GLY A 257 -0.86 -6.50 4.93
CA GLY A 257 -2.11 -6.86 5.60
C GLY A 257 -3.38 -6.48 4.83
N MET A 258 -3.27 -6.13 3.55
CA MET A 258 -4.43 -5.90 2.69
C MET A 258 -5.06 -7.22 2.25
N ALA A 259 -5.82 -7.85 3.14
CA ALA A 259 -6.45 -9.15 2.89
C ALA A 259 -7.45 -9.15 1.72
N GLY A 260 -7.97 -7.99 1.31
CA GLY A 260 -8.84 -7.84 0.13
C GLY A 260 -8.09 -7.64 -1.19
N LEU A 261 -6.78 -7.34 -1.17
CA LEU A 261 -6.03 -6.97 -2.36
C LEU A 261 -5.86 -8.17 -3.29
N ARG A 262 -6.38 -8.08 -4.52
CA ARG A 262 -6.30 -9.12 -5.55
C ARG A 262 -5.30 -8.80 -6.66
N LYS A 263 -5.10 -7.50 -6.97
CA LYS A 263 -4.18 -7.06 -8.02
C LYS A 263 -3.41 -5.80 -7.64
N ALA A 264 -2.10 -5.82 -7.83
CA ALA A 264 -1.26 -4.63 -7.77
C ALA A 264 -0.63 -4.34 -9.14
N THR A 265 -0.77 -3.10 -9.61
CA THR A 265 -0.15 -2.62 -10.85
C THR A 265 0.93 -1.59 -10.56
N ILE A 266 2.19 -1.91 -10.82
CA ILE A 266 3.34 -1.01 -10.60
C ILE A 266 3.72 -0.31 -11.90
N LEU A 267 3.51 1.00 -11.99
CA LEU A 267 3.77 1.80 -13.21
C LEU A 267 5.15 2.49 -13.21
N THR A 268 5.78 2.63 -12.06
CA THR A 268 7.08 3.29 -11.91
C THR A 268 8.24 2.45 -12.46
N ASP A 269 9.18 3.14 -13.11
CA ASP A 269 10.48 2.62 -13.51
C ASP A 269 11.63 3.19 -12.66
N LYS A 270 11.30 3.82 -11.53
CA LYS A 270 12.25 4.41 -10.56
C LYS A 270 12.57 3.46 -9.40
N LEU A 271 11.81 2.38 -9.23
CA LEU A 271 12.09 1.36 -8.23
C LEU A 271 13.28 0.49 -8.65
N THR A 272 14.19 0.27 -7.71
CA THR A 272 15.29 -0.70 -7.80
C THR A 272 14.97 -1.99 -7.07
N GLU A 273 13.94 -1.98 -6.21
CA GLU A 273 13.53 -3.14 -5.41
C GLU A 273 12.02 -3.18 -5.20
N ILE A 274 11.50 -4.39 -5.00
CA ILE A 274 10.25 -4.56 -4.25
C ILE A 274 10.67 -4.61 -2.79
N GLY A 275 10.38 -3.56 -2.03
CA GLY A 275 10.90 -3.41 -0.67
C GLY A 275 10.33 -4.45 0.29
N ASP A 276 10.93 -4.49 1.48
CA ASP A 276 10.56 -5.42 2.52
C ASP A 276 9.07 -5.26 2.89
N ASP A 277 8.40 -6.39 3.08
CA ASP A 277 6.97 -6.51 3.42
C ASP A 277 5.99 -5.79 2.48
N ALA A 278 6.40 -5.37 1.27
CA ALA A 278 5.59 -4.53 0.38
C ALA A 278 4.17 -5.07 0.15
N PHE A 279 4.02 -6.39 0.01
CA PHE A 279 2.74 -7.11 -0.13
C PHE A 279 2.62 -8.24 0.92
N TYR A 280 3.21 -8.06 2.10
CA TYR A 280 3.14 -9.04 3.19
C TYR A 280 1.67 -9.31 3.57
N TRP A 281 1.30 -10.58 3.69
CA TRP A 281 -0.03 -11.04 4.10
C TRP A 281 -1.22 -10.48 3.28
N CYS A 282 -1.00 -10.19 1.99
CA CYS A 282 -2.07 -9.94 1.03
C CYS A 282 -2.71 -11.26 0.61
N SER A 283 -3.49 -11.88 1.50
CA SER A 283 -3.95 -13.28 1.33
C SER A 283 -4.83 -13.53 0.09
N ALA A 284 -5.44 -12.49 -0.49
CA ALA A 284 -6.23 -12.58 -1.72
C ALA A 284 -5.44 -12.25 -3.01
N LEU A 285 -4.15 -11.92 -2.92
CA LEU A 285 -3.37 -11.42 -4.06
C LEU A 285 -3.18 -12.51 -5.11
N GLU A 286 -3.60 -12.21 -6.33
CA GLU A 286 -3.56 -13.12 -7.48
C GLU A 286 -2.57 -12.65 -8.54
N GLU A 287 -2.41 -11.33 -8.71
CA GLU A 287 -1.61 -10.72 -9.78
C GLU A 287 -0.80 -9.52 -9.31
N VAL A 288 0.51 -9.55 -9.57
CA VAL A 288 1.41 -8.39 -9.44
C VAL A 288 2.37 -8.36 -10.62
N ASN A 289 2.54 -7.20 -11.26
CA ASN A 289 3.65 -6.99 -12.19
C ASN A 289 4.87 -6.47 -11.43
N ILE A 290 6.02 -7.14 -11.60
CA ILE A 290 7.31 -6.65 -11.11
C ILE A 290 8.00 -5.92 -12.28
N PRO A 291 8.34 -4.61 -12.15
CA PRO A 291 9.00 -3.85 -13.21
C PRO A 291 10.38 -4.39 -13.61
N GLY A 292 10.80 -4.13 -14.85
CA GLY A 292 12.01 -4.71 -15.43
C GLY A 292 13.36 -4.20 -14.90
N LYS A 293 13.39 -3.20 -13.99
CA LYS A 293 14.62 -2.66 -13.39
C LYS A 293 14.88 -3.14 -11.96
N ILE A 294 14.00 -3.98 -11.42
CA ILE A 294 14.09 -4.48 -10.05
C ILE A 294 15.28 -5.43 -9.92
N THR A 295 16.16 -5.18 -8.95
CA THR A 295 17.34 -6.00 -8.65
C THR A 295 17.17 -6.84 -7.39
N ARG A 296 16.27 -6.45 -6.48
CA ARG A 296 16.01 -7.14 -5.21
C ARG A 296 14.52 -7.35 -4.95
N ILE A 297 14.15 -8.55 -4.50
CA ILE A 297 12.86 -8.84 -3.87
C ILE A 297 13.09 -8.93 -2.36
N GLY A 298 12.53 -7.98 -1.62
CA GLY A 298 12.80 -7.75 -0.20
C GLY A 298 12.29 -8.84 0.74
N VAL A 299 12.68 -8.71 2.01
CA VAL A 299 12.31 -9.63 3.08
C VAL A 299 10.79 -9.66 3.19
N GLY A 300 10.19 -10.86 3.16
CA GLY A 300 8.75 -11.02 3.32
C GLY A 300 7.87 -10.35 2.25
N ALA A 301 8.43 -9.87 1.14
CA ALA A 301 7.73 -9.03 0.16
C ALA A 301 6.39 -9.60 -0.32
N PHE A 302 6.29 -10.92 -0.47
CA PHE A 302 5.09 -11.67 -0.81
C PHE A 302 4.80 -12.82 0.18
N PHE A 303 5.19 -12.67 1.46
CA PHE A 303 4.88 -13.63 2.51
C PHE A 303 3.36 -13.83 2.67
N TRP A 304 2.89 -15.07 2.80
CA TRP A 304 1.47 -15.42 3.02
C TRP A 304 0.50 -14.87 1.97
N ASN A 305 0.94 -14.80 0.72
CA ASN A 305 0.09 -14.51 -0.43
C ASN A 305 -0.62 -15.78 -0.91
N LEU A 306 -1.66 -16.19 -0.18
CA LEU A 306 -2.32 -17.50 -0.28
C LEU A 306 -3.08 -17.75 -1.61
N ARG A 307 -3.11 -16.79 -2.54
CA ARG A 307 -3.71 -16.94 -3.88
C ARG A 307 -2.73 -16.68 -5.02
N LEU A 308 -1.47 -16.37 -4.72
CA LEU A 308 -0.46 -16.08 -5.73
C LEU A 308 0.08 -17.38 -6.31
N ARG A 309 -0.44 -17.78 -7.48
CA ARG A 309 -0.07 -19.04 -8.16
C ARG A 309 1.12 -18.92 -9.09
N LYS A 310 1.36 -17.71 -9.59
CA LYS A 310 2.43 -17.41 -10.54
C LYS A 310 2.92 -15.99 -10.32
N ILE A 311 4.23 -15.83 -10.43
CA ILE A 311 4.87 -14.52 -10.44
C ILE A 311 6.00 -14.51 -11.48
N ASN A 312 6.10 -13.41 -12.22
CA ASN A 312 7.19 -13.22 -13.17
C ASN A 312 8.30 -12.43 -12.49
N ILE A 313 9.44 -13.07 -12.23
CA ILE A 313 10.62 -12.41 -11.69
C ILE A 313 11.45 -11.85 -12.86
N PRO A 314 11.72 -10.53 -12.92
CA PRO A 314 12.51 -9.94 -14.01
C PRO A 314 13.95 -10.44 -14.05
N SER A 315 14.55 -10.44 -15.25
CA SER A 315 15.93 -10.90 -15.45
C SER A 315 16.99 -10.08 -14.74
N THR A 316 16.65 -8.87 -14.29
CA THR A 316 17.52 -7.97 -13.53
C THR A 316 17.63 -8.34 -12.05
N VAL A 317 16.77 -9.22 -11.53
CA VAL A 317 16.81 -9.62 -10.12
C VAL A 317 18.07 -10.44 -9.85
N THR A 318 18.84 -10.02 -8.86
CA THR A 318 20.05 -10.69 -8.38
C THR A 318 19.86 -11.29 -7.00
N ARG A 319 18.92 -10.77 -6.20
CA ARG A 319 18.65 -11.21 -4.83
C ARG A 319 17.16 -11.44 -4.56
N ILE A 320 16.85 -12.60 -4.01
CA ILE A 320 15.53 -12.94 -3.44
C ILE A 320 15.75 -13.14 -1.94
N GLU A 321 15.22 -12.24 -1.12
CA GLU A 321 15.54 -12.21 0.30
C GLU A 321 14.73 -13.23 1.13
N LYS A 322 15.04 -13.30 2.41
CA LYS A 322 14.38 -14.16 3.39
C LYS A 322 12.86 -14.02 3.32
N HIS A 323 12.14 -15.14 3.39
CA HIS A 323 10.66 -15.16 3.40
C HIS A 323 9.95 -14.53 2.18
N ALA A 324 10.67 -14.15 1.12
CA ALA A 324 10.11 -13.35 0.02
C ALA A 324 8.82 -13.90 -0.60
N PHE A 325 8.69 -15.22 -0.78
CA PHE A 325 7.52 -15.92 -1.32
C PHE A 325 7.05 -17.06 -0.41
N ASP A 326 7.33 -16.95 0.88
CA ASP A 326 6.91 -17.92 1.88
C ASP A 326 5.38 -18.10 1.87
N SER A 327 4.94 -19.35 1.86
CA SER A 327 3.53 -19.75 1.89
C SER A 327 2.72 -19.16 0.72
N ALA A 328 3.37 -18.80 -0.38
CA ALA A 328 2.71 -18.60 -1.67
C ALA A 328 2.44 -19.98 -2.30
N PRO A 329 1.23 -20.28 -2.79
CA PRO A 329 0.94 -21.56 -3.42
C PRO A 329 1.35 -21.54 -4.90
N LEU A 330 2.63 -21.23 -5.18
CA LEU A 330 3.14 -21.17 -6.55
C LEU A 330 3.08 -22.56 -7.20
N ASP A 331 2.52 -22.65 -8.41
CA ASP A 331 2.52 -23.90 -9.19
C ASP A 331 3.89 -24.13 -9.86
N SER A 332 4.55 -23.05 -10.25
CA SER A 332 5.90 -23.05 -10.81
C SER A 332 6.61 -21.73 -10.54
N ILE A 333 7.94 -21.77 -10.42
CA ILE A 333 8.78 -20.56 -10.31
C ILE A 333 9.89 -20.58 -11.35
N ASP A 334 10.16 -19.42 -11.95
CA ASP A 334 11.24 -19.19 -12.91
C ASP A 334 12.23 -18.21 -12.28
N ILE A 335 13.37 -18.74 -11.84
CA ILE A 335 14.45 -18.02 -11.16
C ILE A 335 15.42 -17.53 -12.24
N PRO A 336 15.57 -16.21 -12.44
CA PRO A 336 16.38 -15.67 -13.52
C PRO A 336 17.87 -15.95 -13.38
N ALA A 337 18.58 -15.90 -14.52
CA ALA A 337 20.00 -16.25 -14.59
C ALA A 337 20.92 -15.35 -13.74
N GLY A 338 20.49 -14.11 -13.47
CA GLY A 338 21.23 -13.15 -12.64
C GLY A 338 21.11 -13.36 -11.13
N VAL A 339 20.21 -14.25 -10.67
CA VAL A 339 20.04 -14.51 -9.23
C VAL A 339 21.28 -15.21 -8.69
N THR A 340 21.92 -14.59 -7.70
CA THR A 340 23.10 -15.13 -7.01
C THR A 340 22.82 -15.48 -5.56
N PHE A 341 21.74 -14.94 -4.99
CA PHE A 341 21.34 -15.16 -3.59
C PHE A 341 19.85 -15.48 -3.46
N ILE A 342 19.54 -16.51 -2.68
CA ILE A 342 18.18 -16.85 -2.26
C ILE A 342 18.20 -17.03 -0.74
N GLY A 343 17.49 -16.16 -0.03
CA GLY A 343 17.45 -16.15 1.42
C GLY A 343 16.72 -17.35 2.04
N ARG A 344 17.00 -17.60 3.32
CA ARG A 344 16.32 -18.64 4.11
C ARG A 344 14.80 -18.45 4.06
N ASN A 345 14.07 -19.57 4.02
CA ASN A 345 12.62 -19.58 3.87
C ASN A 345 12.04 -18.81 2.66
N ALA A 346 12.84 -18.37 1.68
CA ALA A 346 12.33 -17.55 0.57
C ALA A 346 11.15 -18.19 -0.18
N PHE A 347 11.09 -19.52 -0.24
CA PHE A 347 9.99 -20.29 -0.82
C PHE A 347 9.42 -21.31 0.19
N TRP A 348 9.56 -21.08 1.49
CA TRP A 348 9.07 -22.02 2.51
C TRP A 348 7.58 -22.31 2.29
N ASN A 349 7.18 -23.56 2.51
CA ASN A 349 5.77 -23.98 2.44
C ASN A 349 5.06 -23.65 1.11
N ASN A 350 5.80 -23.61 -0.01
CA ASN A 350 5.22 -23.59 -1.36
C ASN A 350 4.72 -24.99 -1.74
N SER A 351 3.67 -25.47 -1.05
CA SER A 351 3.17 -26.85 -1.12
C SER A 351 2.56 -27.26 -2.47
N LYS A 352 2.32 -26.31 -3.38
CA LYS A 352 1.77 -26.55 -4.73
C LYS A 352 2.83 -26.57 -5.83
N LEU A 353 4.10 -26.37 -5.47
CA LEU A 353 5.18 -26.25 -6.43
C LEU A 353 5.39 -27.56 -7.21
N GLN A 354 5.24 -27.51 -8.53
CA GLN A 354 5.46 -28.66 -9.41
C GLN A 354 6.77 -28.55 -10.18
N LYS A 355 7.19 -27.32 -10.50
CA LYS A 355 8.34 -27.05 -11.38
C LYS A 355 9.13 -25.84 -10.89
N VAL A 356 10.44 -25.99 -10.86
CA VAL A 356 11.38 -24.90 -10.62
C VAL A 356 12.28 -24.79 -11.85
N TYR A 357 12.29 -23.63 -12.50
CA TYR A 357 13.22 -23.30 -13.57
C TYR A 357 14.33 -22.44 -12.98
N ALA A 358 15.48 -23.05 -12.64
CA ALA A 358 16.61 -22.34 -12.06
C ALA A 358 17.64 -22.03 -13.16
N ARG A 359 17.63 -20.81 -13.69
CA ARG A 359 18.48 -20.41 -14.82
C ARG A 359 19.96 -20.11 -14.51
N PRO A 360 20.40 -19.83 -13.27
CA PRO A 360 21.82 -19.63 -12.99
C PRO A 360 22.65 -20.87 -13.35
N ILE A 361 23.78 -20.67 -14.03
CA ILE A 361 24.74 -21.77 -14.31
C ILE A 361 25.39 -22.23 -13.00
N ILE A 362 25.74 -21.28 -12.14
CA ILE A 362 26.22 -21.52 -10.79
C ILE A 362 25.03 -21.39 -9.83
N PRO A 363 24.69 -22.42 -9.04
CA PRO A 363 23.57 -22.34 -8.11
C PRO A 363 23.72 -21.15 -7.14
N PRO A 364 22.64 -20.38 -6.89
CA PRO A 364 22.60 -19.36 -5.85
C PRO A 364 23.00 -19.89 -4.46
N VAL A 365 23.54 -18.99 -3.63
CA VAL A 365 23.89 -19.29 -2.23
C VAL A 365 22.79 -18.83 -1.24
N THR A 366 22.79 -19.40 -0.02
CA THR A 366 21.88 -19.03 1.09
C THR A 366 22.62 -18.89 2.43
N THR A 367 23.93 -18.59 2.41
CA THR A 367 24.85 -18.67 3.57
C THR A 367 24.87 -17.44 4.49
N GLU A 368 24.10 -16.39 4.22
CA GLU A 368 23.97 -15.24 5.14
C GLU A 368 23.03 -15.67 6.30
N TRP A 369 23.58 -16.38 7.30
CA TRP A 369 22.85 -16.61 8.56
C TRP A 369 23.05 -15.40 9.46
N THR A 370 21.96 -14.73 9.83
CA THR A 370 21.97 -13.73 10.89
C THR A 370 21.33 -14.31 12.15
N ASN A 371 21.85 -13.94 13.33
CA ASN A 371 21.34 -14.44 14.62
C ASN A 371 19.82 -14.23 14.70
N GLY A 372 19.06 -15.31 14.89
CA GLY A 372 17.59 -15.28 14.98
C GLY A 372 16.85 -15.73 13.71
N ASP A 373 17.55 -16.02 12.62
CA ASP A 373 16.94 -16.63 11.43
C ASP A 373 16.62 -18.11 11.66
N GLY A 374 15.37 -18.52 11.36
CA GLY A 374 14.95 -19.92 11.39
C GLY A 374 15.88 -20.82 10.56
N PRO A 375 16.05 -22.10 10.93
CA PRO A 375 17.08 -22.97 10.37
C PRO A 375 16.79 -23.42 8.93
N TYR A 376 15.67 -23.01 8.35
CA TYR A 376 15.12 -23.64 7.16
C TYR A 376 15.75 -23.10 5.88
N LEU A 377 16.06 -24.03 4.98
CA LEU A 377 16.54 -23.73 3.63
C LEU A 377 15.43 -23.11 2.77
N PRO A 378 15.77 -22.46 1.64
CA PRO A 378 14.81 -21.70 0.85
C PRO A 378 13.54 -22.47 0.44
N PHE A 379 13.67 -23.76 0.09
CA PHE A 379 12.56 -24.61 -0.37
C PHE A 379 12.05 -25.59 0.69
N HIS A 380 12.35 -25.36 1.98
CA HIS A 380 11.88 -26.25 3.02
C HIS A 380 10.33 -26.37 3.02
N SER A 381 9.80 -27.56 3.32
CA SER A 381 8.37 -27.87 3.23
C SER A 381 7.75 -27.71 1.82
N CYS A 382 8.57 -27.69 0.76
CA CYS A 382 8.12 -27.86 -0.62
C CYS A 382 8.11 -29.34 -1.02
N PRO A 383 7.34 -29.75 -2.05
CA PRO A 383 7.29 -31.14 -2.53
C PRO A 383 8.52 -31.51 -3.38
N MET A 384 9.73 -31.38 -2.83
CA MET A 384 11.02 -31.58 -3.55
C MET A 384 11.27 -33.01 -4.02
N GLU A 385 10.50 -33.98 -3.49
CA GLU A 385 10.48 -35.38 -3.94
C GLU A 385 9.75 -35.55 -5.29
N THR A 386 8.76 -34.70 -5.60
CA THR A 386 7.92 -34.81 -6.80
C THR A 386 8.07 -33.64 -7.76
N ALA A 387 8.45 -32.46 -7.27
CA ALA A 387 8.74 -31.30 -8.10
C ALA A 387 9.97 -31.55 -8.99
N ILE A 388 9.92 -31.03 -10.23
CA ILE A 388 11.04 -31.11 -11.16
C ILE A 388 11.83 -29.80 -11.11
N LEU A 389 13.12 -29.91 -10.83
CA LEU A 389 14.08 -28.82 -10.93
C LEU A 389 14.76 -28.85 -12.31
N TYR A 390 14.47 -27.85 -13.13
CA TYR A 390 15.10 -27.65 -14.43
C TYR A 390 16.30 -26.71 -14.28
N VAL A 391 17.46 -27.14 -14.76
CA VAL A 391 18.75 -26.42 -14.63
C VAL A 391 19.50 -26.36 -15.97
N PRO A 392 20.49 -25.47 -16.16
CA PRO A 392 21.28 -25.43 -17.39
C PRO A 392 22.00 -26.76 -17.67
N LYS A 393 22.20 -27.05 -18.97
CA LYS A 393 23.03 -28.18 -19.37
C LYS A 393 24.44 -28.06 -18.79
N GLY A 394 24.90 -29.12 -18.13
CA GLY A 394 26.22 -29.21 -17.48
C GLY A 394 26.24 -28.72 -16.03
N SER A 395 25.13 -28.22 -15.46
CA SER A 395 25.11 -27.71 -14.08
C SER A 395 24.50 -28.67 -13.06
N ALA A 396 23.97 -29.83 -13.47
CA ALA A 396 23.22 -30.70 -12.55
C ALA A 396 23.99 -31.09 -11.29
N ASP A 397 25.28 -31.43 -11.40
CA ASP A 397 26.10 -31.83 -10.24
C ASP A 397 26.30 -30.68 -9.26
N ALA A 398 26.54 -29.46 -9.77
CA ALA A 398 26.64 -28.27 -8.92
C ALA A 398 25.34 -28.05 -8.13
N TYR A 399 24.18 -28.19 -8.77
CA TYR A 399 22.87 -28.08 -8.11
C TYR A 399 22.64 -29.17 -7.06
N ARG A 400 23.03 -30.44 -7.33
CA ARG A 400 22.94 -31.55 -6.35
C ARG A 400 23.75 -31.28 -5.08
N THR A 401 24.91 -30.63 -5.22
CA THR A 401 25.77 -30.27 -4.08
C THR A 401 25.44 -28.92 -3.46
N SER A 402 24.54 -28.14 -4.07
CA SER A 402 24.23 -26.78 -3.62
C SER A 402 23.36 -26.79 -2.36
N MET A 403 23.60 -25.84 -1.44
CA MET A 403 22.80 -25.74 -0.23
C MET A 403 21.33 -25.38 -0.50
N VAL A 404 21.05 -24.67 -1.60
CA VAL A 404 19.68 -24.21 -1.91
C VAL A 404 18.83 -25.32 -2.53
N PHE A 405 19.41 -26.18 -3.36
CA PHE A 405 18.66 -27.11 -4.22
C PHE A 405 18.98 -28.60 -3.98
N SER A 406 19.89 -28.94 -3.07
CA SER A 406 20.30 -30.34 -2.81
C SER A 406 19.17 -31.28 -2.42
N GLU A 407 18.05 -30.75 -1.91
CA GLU A 407 16.89 -31.54 -1.49
C GLU A 407 15.98 -31.96 -2.67
N PHE A 408 16.14 -31.40 -3.88
CA PHE A 408 15.39 -31.81 -5.08
C PHE A 408 15.88 -33.15 -5.63
N LYS A 409 14.99 -34.15 -5.72
CA LYS A 409 15.34 -35.47 -6.27
C LYS A 409 15.37 -35.50 -7.79
N ASN A 410 14.45 -34.77 -8.43
CA ASN A 410 14.27 -34.79 -9.88
C ASN A 410 14.92 -33.56 -10.52
N ILE A 411 16.17 -33.70 -10.96
CA ILE A 411 16.89 -32.64 -11.67
C ILE A 411 16.98 -32.98 -13.15
N VAL A 412 16.48 -32.07 -14.00
CA VAL A 412 16.50 -32.19 -15.45
C VAL A 412 17.33 -31.06 -16.03
N GLU A 413 18.37 -31.42 -16.79
CA GLU A 413 19.15 -30.44 -17.53
C GLU A 413 18.43 -30.01 -18.80
N LEU A 414 18.37 -28.71 -19.03
CA LEU A 414 17.81 -28.11 -20.22
C LEU A 414 18.90 -27.43 -21.04
N GLU A 415 18.92 -27.76 -22.32
CA GLU A 415 19.58 -26.95 -23.34
C GLU A 415 18.95 -25.55 -23.40
N ALA A 416 19.70 -24.55 -23.87
CA ALA A 416 19.23 -23.16 -23.95
C ALA A 416 17.89 -22.99 -24.68
N TRP A 417 17.58 -23.86 -25.64
CA TRP A 417 16.36 -23.84 -26.45
C TRP A 417 15.14 -24.52 -25.79
N GLN A 418 15.33 -25.28 -24.71
CA GLN A 418 14.26 -26.01 -24.01
C GLN A 418 13.58 -25.18 -22.90
N TRP A 419 14.19 -24.05 -22.53
CA TRP A 419 13.64 -23.18 -21.49
C TRP A 419 12.30 -22.57 -21.91
N PRO A 420 11.32 -22.48 -21.00
CA PRO A 420 10.07 -21.79 -21.28
C PRO A 420 10.37 -20.33 -21.64
N THR A 421 9.69 -19.83 -22.68
CA THR A 421 9.85 -18.46 -23.19
C THR A 421 9.17 -17.41 -22.31
N SER A 422 9.10 -17.64 -20.99
CA SER A 422 8.47 -16.75 -20.01
C SER A 422 9.31 -15.53 -19.65
N ILE A 423 10.59 -15.48 -20.04
CA ILE A 423 11.53 -14.45 -19.59
C ILE A 423 12.13 -13.70 -20.77
N SER A 424 11.78 -12.42 -20.86
CA SER A 424 12.34 -11.42 -21.77
C SER A 424 12.26 -11.77 -23.26
N THR A 425 11.13 -11.45 -23.89
CA THR A 425 11.22 -11.10 -25.32
C THR A 425 11.79 -9.69 -25.39
N PRO A 426 13.00 -9.46 -25.96
CA PRO A 426 13.30 -8.13 -26.49
C PRO A 426 12.14 -7.73 -27.40
N THR A 427 11.61 -6.52 -27.24
CA THR A 427 10.64 -5.91 -28.14
C THR A 427 11.34 -5.74 -29.50
N MET A 428 11.29 -6.77 -30.33
CA MET A 428 11.89 -6.75 -31.65
C MET A 428 11.07 -5.82 -32.57
N PRO A 429 11.72 -4.89 -33.30
CA PRO A 429 11.07 -4.04 -34.30
C PRO A 429 10.20 -4.83 -35.29
N THR A 430 9.22 -4.17 -35.91
CA THR A 430 8.28 -4.83 -36.84
C THR A 430 8.90 -5.51 -38.04
N ASP A 431 10.10 -5.09 -38.41
CA ASP A 431 10.69 -5.46 -39.69
C ASP A 431 11.99 -6.24 -39.52
N ALA A 432 12.28 -6.76 -38.32
CA ALA A 432 13.56 -7.39 -37.95
C ALA A 432 13.93 -8.65 -38.76
N TYR A 433 12.98 -9.23 -39.50
CA TYR A 433 13.18 -10.44 -40.30
C TYR A 433 12.51 -10.37 -41.66
N LYS A 434 13.21 -10.84 -42.70
CA LYS A 434 12.62 -11.21 -43.99
C LYS A 434 12.51 -12.72 -44.07
N VAL A 435 11.30 -13.21 -44.38
CA VAL A 435 10.97 -14.64 -44.39
C VAL A 435 10.27 -14.95 -45.71
N TYR A 436 10.90 -15.74 -46.58
CA TYR A 436 10.41 -15.98 -47.94
C TYR A 436 10.85 -17.33 -48.51
N GLY A 437 10.13 -17.81 -49.52
CA GLY A 437 10.47 -19.03 -50.26
C GLY A 437 11.20 -18.73 -51.56
N LYS A 438 12.23 -19.51 -51.89
CA LYS A 438 12.90 -19.45 -53.20
C LYS A 438 13.44 -20.83 -53.58
N ALA A 439 13.11 -21.31 -54.77
CA ALA A 439 13.57 -22.59 -55.31
C ALA A 439 13.43 -23.78 -54.33
N GLY A 440 12.23 -23.99 -53.77
CA GLY A 440 11.97 -25.07 -52.80
C GLY A 440 12.65 -24.91 -51.44
N THR A 441 13.24 -23.75 -51.13
CA THR A 441 13.96 -23.50 -49.88
C THR A 441 13.35 -22.32 -49.13
N LEU A 442 13.15 -22.47 -47.82
CA LEU A 442 12.75 -21.37 -46.93
C LEU A 442 13.98 -20.55 -46.55
N HIS A 443 13.94 -19.25 -46.81
CA HIS A 443 14.96 -18.29 -46.42
C HIS A 443 14.48 -17.41 -45.27
N ILE A 444 15.35 -17.21 -44.28
CA ILE A 444 15.14 -16.27 -43.18
C ILE A 444 16.39 -15.40 -43.04
N GLU A 445 16.22 -14.09 -43.12
CA GLU A 445 17.30 -13.10 -43.04
C GLU A 445 16.99 -12.08 -41.94
N THR A 446 17.99 -11.76 -41.13
CA THR A 446 17.91 -10.64 -40.19
C THR A 446 17.99 -9.32 -40.95
N THR A 447 17.25 -8.31 -40.49
CA THR A 447 17.43 -6.92 -40.93
C THR A 447 18.03 -6.10 -39.78
N GLY A 448 18.54 -4.90 -40.09
CA GLY A 448 19.13 -4.00 -39.08
C GLY A 448 18.11 -3.65 -37.98
N GLY A 449 18.18 -4.40 -36.88
CA GLY A 449 17.17 -4.38 -35.81
C GLY A 449 17.03 -5.71 -35.07
N ALA A 450 17.48 -6.82 -35.65
CA ALA A 450 17.57 -8.10 -34.93
C ALA A 450 18.74 -8.11 -33.94
N GLN A 451 18.47 -8.36 -32.66
CA GLN A 451 19.48 -8.49 -31.60
C GLN A 451 19.64 -9.97 -31.22
N GLY A 452 20.75 -10.58 -31.63
CA GLY A 452 21.14 -11.95 -31.27
C GLY A 452 20.39 -13.08 -32.00
N PRO A 453 20.79 -14.35 -31.79
CA PRO A 453 20.12 -15.50 -32.39
C PRO A 453 18.68 -15.64 -31.89
N VAL A 454 17.72 -15.76 -32.81
CA VAL A 454 16.29 -15.92 -32.46
C VAL A 454 15.72 -17.25 -32.94
N PHE A 455 14.87 -17.83 -32.10
CA PHE A 455 14.21 -19.11 -32.33
C PHE A 455 13.18 -19.03 -33.46
N VAL A 456 13.28 -20.01 -34.34
CA VAL A 456 12.38 -20.23 -35.46
C VAL A 456 11.76 -21.62 -35.36
N ASN A 457 10.43 -21.70 -35.38
CA ASN A 457 9.69 -22.94 -35.56
C ASN A 457 8.95 -22.89 -36.89
N VAL A 458 9.05 -23.94 -37.70
CA VAL A 458 8.30 -24.04 -38.96
C VAL A 458 7.24 -25.12 -38.80
N TYR A 459 6.00 -24.76 -39.10
CA TYR A 459 4.84 -25.63 -39.04
C TYR A 459 4.34 -25.89 -40.45
N SER A 460 3.90 -27.12 -40.72
CA SER A 460 3.06 -27.42 -41.87
C SER A 460 1.69 -26.76 -41.72
N ILE A 461 0.92 -26.70 -42.81
CA ILE A 461 -0.46 -26.18 -42.79
C ILE A 461 -1.39 -26.93 -41.83
N ASN A 462 -1.06 -28.19 -41.52
CA ASN A 462 -1.80 -29.03 -40.57
C ASN A 462 -1.37 -28.80 -39.10
N GLY A 463 -0.50 -27.82 -38.83
CA GLY A 463 -0.06 -27.45 -37.48
C GLY A 463 1.05 -28.33 -36.90
N GLN A 464 1.60 -29.28 -37.66
CA GLN A 464 2.72 -30.10 -37.22
C GLN A 464 4.05 -29.36 -37.39
N VAL A 465 4.94 -29.44 -36.39
CA VAL A 465 6.29 -28.87 -36.52
C VAL A 465 7.11 -29.71 -37.49
N VAL A 466 7.58 -29.09 -38.57
CA VAL A 466 8.41 -29.73 -39.60
C VAL A 466 9.88 -29.37 -39.47
N TRP A 467 10.21 -28.26 -38.81
CA TRP A 467 11.60 -27.84 -38.59
C TRP A 467 11.72 -26.87 -37.41
N LYS A 468 12.88 -26.87 -36.73
CA LYS A 468 13.22 -25.95 -35.62
C LYS A 468 14.70 -25.58 -35.66
N GLY A 469 15.02 -24.33 -35.29
CA GLY A 469 16.42 -23.87 -35.14
C GLY A 469 16.54 -22.38 -34.83
N GLN A 470 17.71 -21.80 -35.13
CA GLN A 470 18.06 -20.41 -34.82
C GLN A 470 18.59 -19.67 -36.04
N VAL A 471 18.25 -18.39 -36.13
CA VAL A 471 18.79 -17.45 -37.12
C VAL A 471 19.74 -16.48 -36.44
N THR A 472 21.02 -16.47 -36.85
CA THR A 472 22.03 -15.49 -36.42
C THR A 472 22.21 -14.36 -37.43
N ASN A 473 22.15 -14.65 -38.73
CA ASN A 473 22.23 -13.64 -39.80
C ASN A 473 21.35 -14.03 -41.00
N ARG A 474 21.61 -15.20 -41.58
CA ARG A 474 20.78 -15.81 -42.62
C ARG A 474 20.68 -17.32 -42.38
N MET A 475 19.56 -17.89 -42.77
CA MET A 475 19.30 -19.32 -42.69
C MET A 475 18.51 -19.78 -43.89
N GLU A 476 18.80 -21.02 -44.32
CA GLU A 476 18.15 -21.69 -45.43
C GLU A 476 17.69 -23.07 -44.97
N VAL A 477 16.40 -23.36 -45.15
CA VAL A 477 15.79 -24.62 -44.74
C VAL A 477 15.15 -25.27 -45.95
N PRO A 478 15.75 -26.32 -46.52
CA PRO A 478 15.12 -27.07 -47.60
C PRO A 478 13.90 -27.81 -47.05
N LEU A 479 12.75 -27.59 -47.66
CA LEU A 479 11.48 -28.21 -47.28
C LEU A 479 10.73 -28.64 -48.55
N PRO A 480 9.85 -29.65 -48.46
CA PRO A 480 8.99 -30.00 -49.59
C PRO A 480 8.16 -28.81 -50.12
N GLN A 481 7.68 -28.92 -51.35
CA GLN A 481 6.76 -27.93 -51.92
C GLN A 481 5.49 -27.83 -51.06
N GLY A 482 5.05 -26.61 -50.73
CA GLY A 482 3.86 -26.42 -49.91
C GLY A 482 3.81 -25.11 -49.13
N PHE A 483 2.80 -25.01 -48.25
CA PHE A 483 2.58 -23.86 -47.39
C PHE A 483 3.03 -24.13 -45.96
N TYR A 484 3.75 -23.17 -45.40
CA TYR A 484 4.32 -23.24 -44.07
C TYR A 484 3.98 -22.00 -43.25
N VAL A 485 3.85 -22.20 -41.94
CA VAL A 485 3.81 -21.12 -40.95
C VAL A 485 5.16 -21.09 -40.24
N VAL A 486 5.91 -20.02 -40.42
CA VAL A 486 7.20 -19.80 -39.78
C VAL A 486 6.98 -18.89 -38.58
N ARG A 487 7.23 -19.39 -37.38
CA ARG A 487 7.12 -18.64 -36.14
C ARG A 487 8.48 -18.20 -35.65
N ILE A 488 8.69 -16.88 -35.59
CA ILE A 488 9.91 -16.26 -35.07
C ILE A 488 9.53 -15.46 -33.82
N GLY A 489 9.90 -15.95 -32.64
CA GLY A 489 9.40 -15.41 -31.37
C GLY A 489 7.87 -15.46 -31.25
N LYS A 490 7.22 -14.29 -31.17
CA LYS A 490 5.74 -14.15 -31.13
C LYS A 490 5.10 -13.92 -32.51
N ARG A 491 5.88 -13.81 -33.58
CA ARG A 491 5.39 -13.51 -34.94
C ARG A 491 5.23 -14.77 -35.76
N ASN A 492 4.25 -14.76 -36.66
CA ASN A 492 4.02 -15.83 -37.62
C ASN A 492 4.10 -15.26 -39.04
N TYR A 493 4.84 -15.94 -39.91
CA TYR A 493 4.96 -15.64 -41.33
C TYR A 493 4.37 -16.80 -42.11
N LYS A 494 3.54 -16.52 -43.11
CA LYS A 494 3.07 -17.54 -44.04
C LYS A 494 3.99 -17.54 -45.25
N VAL A 495 4.55 -18.68 -45.57
CA VAL A 495 5.45 -18.85 -46.72
C VAL A 495 4.93 -19.95 -47.62
N SER A 496 4.90 -19.68 -48.91
CA SER A 496 4.70 -20.68 -49.94
C SER A 496 6.06 -21.03 -50.56
N LEU A 497 6.37 -22.32 -50.60
CA LEU A 497 7.49 -22.86 -51.36
C LEU A 497 6.91 -23.44 -52.64
N ASN A 498 7.10 -22.71 -53.74
CA ASN A 498 6.70 -23.13 -55.10
C ASN A 498 7.80 -23.94 -55.76
#